data_AF-A0A956DS76-F1
#
_entry.id   AF-A0A956DS76-F1
#
_cell.length_a   1.000
_cell.length_b   1.000
_cell.length_c   1.000
_cell.angle_alpha   90.00
_cell.angle_beta   90.00
_cell.angle_gamma   90.00
#
_symmetry.space_group_name_H-M   'P 1'
#
loop_
_entity.id
_entity.type
_entity.pdbx_description
1 polymer ?
#
loop_
_entity_poly.entity_id
_entity_poly.type
_entity_poly.pdbx_seq_one_letter_code
_entity_poly.pdbx_strand_id
1 'polypeptide(L)'
;MHDVEAQIEAIEKAALIRPMPELGTVEVRGADRLSWLAGMVTQHVAELKPGEGRYALHVTKTGRLVAELWVAVLEDRVLLGLDHERRDEIVGVMDRFLIMEDAELTVPSEPHGWWLAHGPAAEAVVAA
;
A
#
# COMPACT_ATOMS: atom_id res chain seq x y z
N MET A 1 26.73 -3.98 -1.78
CA MET A 1 26.52 -2.66 -1.15
C MET A 1 26.76 -1.64 -2.24
N HIS A 2 25.70 -0.98 -2.70
CA HIS A 2 25.83 0.04 -3.74
C HIS A 2 26.51 1.28 -3.17
N ASP A 3 27.16 2.06 -4.04
CA ASP A 3 27.81 3.30 -3.66
C ASP A 3 26.78 4.31 -3.14
N VAL A 4 26.93 4.73 -1.89
CA VAL A 4 26.02 5.68 -1.22
C VAL A 4 26.08 7.05 -1.89
N GLU A 5 27.25 7.47 -2.38
CA GLU A 5 27.41 8.75 -3.07
C GLU A 5 26.59 8.76 -4.37
N ALA A 6 26.67 7.68 -5.14
CA ALA A 6 25.86 7.50 -6.35
C ALA A 6 24.35 7.45 -6.05
N GLN A 7 23.93 6.85 -4.92
CA GLN A 7 22.52 6.84 -4.52
C GLN A 7 22.00 8.22 -4.15
N ILE A 8 22.78 9.01 -3.41
CA ILE A 8 22.45 10.39 -3.06
C ILE A 8 22.32 11.22 -4.33
N GLU A 9 23.30 11.13 -5.23
CA GLU A 9 23.26 11.86 -6.50
C GLU A 9 22.03 11.48 -7.34
N ALA A 10 21.66 10.20 -7.39
CA ALA A 10 20.47 9.74 -8.11
C ALA A 10 19.17 10.31 -7.51
N ILE A 11 19.04 10.37 -6.18
CA ILE A 11 17.87 10.97 -5.52
C ILE A 11 17.80 12.47 -5.79
N GLU A 12 18.94 13.17 -5.81
CA GLU A 12 18.97 14.64 -6.00
C GLU A 12 18.73 15.06 -7.46
N LYS A 13 19.25 14.29 -8.42
CA LYS A 13 19.32 14.71 -9.84
C LYS A 13 18.50 13.85 -10.80
N ALA A 14 18.09 12.65 -10.40
CA ALA A 14 17.45 11.67 -11.28
C ALA A 14 16.36 10.87 -10.53
N ALA A 15 16.41 9.54 -10.60
CA ALA A 15 15.55 8.65 -9.84
C ALA A 15 16.35 7.48 -9.27
N LEU A 16 16.14 7.18 -7.99
CA LEU A 16 16.57 5.94 -7.35
C LEU A 16 15.36 5.00 -7.26
N ILE A 17 15.48 3.82 -7.85
CA ILE A 17 14.45 2.76 -7.75
C ILE A 17 14.93 1.72 -6.74
N ARG A 18 14.10 1.44 -5.74
CA ARG A 18 14.37 0.45 -4.69
C ARG A 18 13.30 -0.63 -4.70
N PRO A 19 13.66 -1.93 -4.83
CA PRO A 19 12.72 -3.01 -4.55
C PRO A 19 12.43 -3.08 -3.04
N MET A 20 11.18 -3.40 -2.70
CA MET A 20 10.68 -3.57 -1.34
C MET A 20 10.31 -5.04 -1.09
N PRO A 21 11.30 -5.98 -1.04
CA PRO A 21 11.02 -7.40 -0.87
C PRO A 21 10.35 -7.74 0.48
N GLU A 22 10.42 -6.83 1.45
CA GLU A 22 9.73 -6.93 2.73
C GLU A 22 8.19 -6.84 2.61
N LEU A 23 7.68 -6.26 1.51
CA LEU A 23 6.25 -6.05 1.35
C LEU A 23 5.55 -7.25 0.71
N GLY A 24 4.53 -7.76 1.39
CA GLY A 24 3.48 -8.60 0.82
C GLY A 24 2.28 -7.76 0.37
N THR A 25 1.30 -8.42 -0.25
CA THR A 25 0.08 -7.76 -0.72
C THR A 25 -1.18 -8.41 -0.16
N VAL A 26 -2.15 -7.57 0.18
CA VAL A 26 -3.55 -7.93 0.38
C VAL A 26 -4.38 -7.16 -0.63
N GLU A 27 -5.33 -7.82 -1.29
CA GLU A 27 -6.26 -7.19 -2.22
C GLU A 27 -7.61 -6.99 -1.54
N VAL A 28 -8.17 -5.79 -1.64
CA VAL A 28 -9.53 -5.46 -1.20
C VAL A 28 -10.41 -5.26 -2.43
N ARG A 29 -11.45 -6.07 -2.58
CA ARG A 29 -12.45 -6.00 -3.67
C ARG A 29 -13.82 -5.62 -3.14
N GLY A 30 -14.78 -5.38 -4.03
CA GLY A 30 -16.18 -5.07 -3.70
C GLY A 30 -16.53 -3.58 -3.90
N ALA A 31 -17.83 -3.27 -3.98
CA ALA A 31 -18.32 -1.92 -4.25
C ALA A 31 -17.97 -0.93 -3.12
N ASP A 32 -17.90 -1.41 -1.87
CA ASP A 32 -17.63 -0.60 -0.68
C ASP A 32 -16.15 -0.56 -0.27
N ARG A 33 -15.24 -1.17 -1.07
CA ARG A 33 -13.82 -1.34 -0.72
C ARG A 33 -13.12 -0.07 -0.22
N LEU A 34 -13.39 1.09 -0.82
CA LEU A 34 -12.72 2.36 -0.46
C LEU A 34 -13.37 3.04 0.75
N SER A 35 -14.70 3.02 0.85
CA SER A 35 -15.45 3.59 1.98
C SER A 35 -15.20 2.78 3.25
N TRP A 36 -15.18 1.45 3.14
CA TRP A 36 -14.80 0.55 4.21
C TRP A 36 -13.33 0.76 4.64
N LEU A 37 -12.39 0.78 3.69
CA LEU A 37 -10.97 0.96 4.00
C LEU A 37 -10.69 2.30 4.70
N ALA A 38 -11.44 3.36 4.36
CA ALA A 38 -11.34 4.66 5.03
C ALA A 38 -11.68 4.60 6.53
N GLY A 39 -12.47 3.62 6.98
CA GLY A 39 -12.70 3.36 8.40
C GLY A 39 -11.56 2.57 9.07
N MET A 40 -10.70 1.92 8.28
CA MET A 40 -9.63 1.05 8.77
C MET A 40 -8.27 1.74 8.84
N VAL A 41 -8.05 2.83 8.11
CA VAL A 41 -6.74 3.48 8.00
C VAL A 41 -6.78 4.95 8.41
N THR A 42 -5.62 5.49 8.80
CA THR A 42 -5.51 6.88 9.29
C THR A 42 -5.69 7.95 8.21
N GLN A 43 -5.71 7.58 6.93
CA GLN A 43 -5.69 8.51 5.81
C GLN A 43 -7.01 8.53 5.05
N HIS A 44 -7.35 9.67 4.45
CA HIS A 44 -8.52 9.79 3.58
C HIS A 44 -8.27 9.07 2.24
N VAL A 45 -8.81 7.85 2.14
CA VAL A 45 -8.68 6.99 0.95
C VAL A 45 -9.98 6.82 0.16
N ALA A 46 -11.13 7.22 0.72
CA ALA A 46 -12.44 7.02 0.11
C ALA A 46 -12.63 7.69 -1.26
N GLU A 47 -11.89 8.77 -1.52
CA GLU A 47 -11.98 9.57 -2.75
C GLU A 47 -10.85 9.28 -3.76
N LEU A 48 -9.96 8.34 -3.44
CA LEU A 48 -8.88 7.97 -4.34
C LEU A 48 -9.43 7.32 -5.62
N LYS A 49 -8.83 7.69 -6.74
CA LYS A 49 -9.17 7.18 -8.08
C LYS A 49 -8.19 6.10 -8.50
N PRO A 50 -8.54 5.25 -9.48
CA PRO A 50 -7.59 4.31 -10.08
C PRO A 50 -6.30 5.01 -10.53
N GLY A 51 -5.16 4.41 -10.21
CA GLY A 51 -3.82 4.99 -10.42
C GLY A 51 -3.34 5.86 -9.25
N GLU A 52 -4.20 6.24 -8.32
CA GLU A 52 -3.81 6.96 -7.11
C GLU A 52 -3.48 6.00 -5.97
N GLY A 53 -2.68 6.48 -5.03
CA GLY A 53 -2.29 5.73 -3.86
C GLY A 53 -1.93 6.64 -2.69
N ARG A 54 -1.77 6.03 -1.52
CA ARG A 54 -1.39 6.77 -0.32
C ARG A 54 -0.69 5.85 0.67
N TYR A 55 0.35 6.36 1.31
CA TYR A 55 0.90 5.71 2.50
C TYR A 55 -0.01 6.01 3.69
N ALA A 56 -0.44 4.98 4.41
CA ALA A 56 -1.39 5.04 5.50
C ALA A 56 -1.01 4.11 6.64
N LEU A 57 -1.62 4.30 7.81
CA LEU A 57 -1.40 3.44 8.97
C LEU A 57 -2.70 2.74 9.35
N HIS A 58 -2.61 1.48 9.76
CA HIS A 58 -3.65 0.83 10.55
C HIS A 58 -3.30 0.94 12.03
N VAL A 59 -4.24 1.43 12.82
CA VAL A 59 -4.06 1.67 14.25
C VAL A 59 -5.18 1.02 15.05
N THR A 60 -4.91 0.71 16.32
CA THR A 60 -5.98 0.30 17.24
C THR A 60 -6.95 1.46 17.49
N LYS A 61 -8.11 1.17 18.10
CA LYS A 61 -9.05 2.21 18.58
C LYS A 61 -8.42 3.25 19.52
N THR A 62 -7.30 2.91 20.17
CA THR A 62 -6.53 3.80 21.05
C THR A 62 -5.35 4.50 20.35
N GLY A 63 -5.19 4.32 19.03
CA GLY A 63 -4.15 4.97 18.24
C GLY A 63 -2.79 4.26 18.26
N ARG A 64 -2.68 3.05 18.82
CA ARG A 64 -1.42 2.28 18.75
C ARG A 64 -1.21 1.76 17.33
N LEU A 65 -0.02 1.98 16.77
CA LEU A 65 0.36 1.46 15.45
C LEU A 65 0.26 -0.07 15.41
N VAL A 66 -0.46 -0.58 14.41
CA VAL A 66 -0.58 -2.01 14.11
C VAL A 66 0.11 -2.35 12.80
N ALA A 67 -0.01 -1.52 11.76
CA ALA A 67 0.77 -1.68 10.53
C ALA A 67 0.90 -0.38 9.75
N GLU A 68 1.95 -0.32 8.95
CA GLU A 68 2.14 0.64 7.87
C GLU A 68 1.63 0.01 6.57
N LEU A 69 0.95 0.80 5.74
CA LEU A 69 0.27 0.33 4.53
C LEU A 69 0.57 1.26 3.36
N TRP A 70 0.92 0.69 2.22
CA TRP A 70 0.91 1.34 0.92
C TRP A 70 -0.41 1.02 0.23
N VAL A 71 -1.31 1.99 0.13
CA VAL A 71 -2.58 1.85 -0.58
C VAL A 71 -2.36 2.19 -2.04
N ALA A 72 -2.72 1.29 -2.95
CA ALA A 72 -2.74 1.54 -4.40
C ALA A 72 -4.12 1.17 -4.97
N VAL A 73 -4.79 2.13 -5.61
CA VAL A 73 -6.15 1.92 -6.14
C VAL A 73 -6.09 1.53 -7.61
N LEU A 74 -6.73 0.41 -7.94
CA LEU A 74 -6.96 -0.05 -9.31
C LEU A 74 -8.45 0.05 -9.62
N GLU A 75 -8.82 -0.20 -10.88
CA GLU A 75 -10.21 -0.08 -11.35
C GLU A 75 -11.18 -0.97 -10.57
N ASP A 76 -10.80 -2.22 -10.28
CA ASP A 76 -11.64 -3.25 -9.68
C ASP A 76 -11.30 -3.56 -8.22
N ARG A 77 -10.13 -3.11 -7.73
CA ARG A 77 -9.60 -3.49 -6.42
C ARG A 77 -8.65 -2.46 -5.83
N VAL A 78 -8.34 -2.61 -4.55
CA VAL A 78 -7.29 -1.86 -3.87
C VAL A 78 -6.21 -2.84 -3.45
N LEU A 79 -4.94 -2.52 -3.71
CA LEU A 79 -3.81 -3.26 -3.18
C LEU A 79 -3.32 -2.58 -1.91
N LEU A 80 -3.10 -3.38 -0.87
CA LEU A 80 -2.45 -2.97 0.36
C LEU A 80 -1.08 -3.64 0.42
N GLY A 81 -0.03 -2.84 0.23
CA GLY A 81 1.35 -3.24 0.45
C GLY A 81 1.72 -3.08 1.92
N LEU A 82 2.16 -4.15 2.56
CA LEU A 82 2.49 -4.15 3.98
C LEU A 82 3.55 -5.20 4.28
N ASP A 83 4.22 -5.10 5.43
CA ASP A 83 5.16 -6.11 5.88
C ASP A 83 4.53 -7.52 5.80
N HIS A 84 5.13 -8.39 4.99
CA HIS A 84 4.61 -9.73 4.74
C HIS A 84 4.51 -10.57 6.02
N GLU A 85 5.34 -10.32 7.02
CA GLU A 85 5.28 -11.02 8.31
C GLU A 85 4.02 -10.67 9.10
N ARG A 86 3.41 -9.50 8.84
CA ARG A 86 2.18 -9.01 9.49
C ARG A 86 0.91 -9.24 8.69
N ARG A 87 1.03 -9.72 7.46
CA ARG A 87 -0.08 -9.82 6.50
C ARG A 87 -1.29 -10.54 7.08
N ASP A 88 -1.08 -11.76 7.58
CA ASP A 88 -2.18 -12.63 8.01
C ASP A 88 -2.84 -12.11 9.30
N GLU A 89 -2.07 -11.48 10.19
CA GLU A 89 -2.60 -10.78 11.37
C GLU A 89 -3.51 -9.61 10.94
N ILE A 90 -3.05 -8.78 10.01
CA ILE A 90 -3.81 -7.62 9.52
C ILE A 90 -5.08 -8.04 8.80
N VAL A 91 -5.02 -9.06 7.94
CA VAL A 91 -6.21 -9.63 7.31
C VAL A 91 -7.21 -10.08 8.38
N GLY A 92 -6.77 -10.89 9.34
CA GLY A 92 -7.65 -11.36 10.41
C GLY A 92 -8.21 -10.25 11.30
N VAL A 93 -7.48 -9.14 11.49
CA VAL A 93 -7.97 -7.97 12.25
C VAL A 93 -9.00 -7.19 11.46
N MET A 94 -8.70 -6.86 10.20
CA MET A 94 -9.56 -6.05 9.34
C MET A 94 -10.83 -6.79 8.94
N ASP A 95 -10.75 -8.10 8.67
CA ASP A 95 -11.88 -8.95 8.29
C ASP A 95 -12.99 -8.95 9.36
N ARG A 96 -12.64 -8.85 10.65
CA ARG A 96 -13.63 -8.73 11.74
C ARG A 96 -14.46 -7.44 11.69
N PHE A 97 -14.03 -6.44 10.92
CA PHE A 97 -14.75 -5.20 10.71
C PHE A 97 -15.53 -5.18 9.39
N LEU A 98 -15.51 -6.26 8.62
CA LEU A 98 -16.46 -6.48 7.52
C LEU A 98 -17.72 -7.13 8.10
N ILE A 99 -18.84 -6.42 8.07
CA ILE A 99 -20.11 -6.93 8.59
C ILE A 99 -21.18 -6.89 7.51
N MET A 100 -21.41 -5.70 6.93
CA MET A 100 -22.49 -5.47 5.95
C MET A 100 -21.98 -4.89 4.63
N GLU A 101 -20.74 -4.41 4.62
CA GLU A 101 -20.07 -3.79 3.50
C GLU A 101 -19.82 -4.83 2.40
N ASP A 102 -20.06 -4.43 1.14
CA ASP A 102 -19.59 -5.19 -0.03
C ASP A 102 -18.09 -4.96 -0.20
N ALA A 103 -17.30 -5.62 0.65
CA ALA A 103 -15.87 -5.68 0.55
C ALA A 103 -15.31 -7.03 1.01
N GLU A 104 -14.21 -7.47 0.39
CA GLU A 104 -13.55 -8.73 0.71
C GLU A 104 -12.03 -8.55 0.69
N LEU A 105 -11.33 -9.07 1.69
CA LEU A 105 -9.87 -9.14 1.72
C LEU A 105 -9.39 -10.50 1.23
N THR A 106 -8.46 -10.49 0.29
CA THR A 106 -7.84 -11.71 -0.24
C THR A 106 -6.33 -11.56 -0.33
N VAL A 107 -5.62 -12.67 -0.16
CA VAL A 107 -4.20 -12.74 -0.51
C VAL A 107 -4.11 -13.23 -1.95
N PRO A 108 -3.47 -12.48 -2.86
CA PRO A 108 -3.38 -12.89 -4.25
C PRO A 108 -2.53 -14.15 -4.38
N SER A 109 -2.93 -15.06 -5.28
CA SER A 109 -2.18 -16.31 -5.54
C SER A 109 -0.83 -16.05 -6.20
N GLU A 110 -0.76 -15.00 -7.02
CA GLU A 110 0.48 -14.50 -7.59
C GLU A 110 0.93 -13.27 -6.81
N PRO A 111 2.15 -13.25 -6.26
CA PRO A 111 2.62 -12.13 -5.45
C PRO A 111 2.91 -10.91 -6.33
N HIS A 112 2.54 -9.73 -5.84
CA HIS A 112 2.98 -8.46 -6.43
C HIS A 112 4.36 -8.06 -5.89
N GLY A 113 5.23 -7.58 -6.77
CA GLY A 113 6.45 -6.90 -6.37
C GLY A 113 6.18 -5.42 -6.08
N TRP A 114 6.80 -4.89 -5.04
CA TRP A 114 6.72 -3.47 -4.70
C TRP A 114 8.06 -2.80 -4.97
N TRP A 115 8.01 -1.65 -5.64
CA TRP A 115 9.17 -0.79 -5.88
C TRP A 115 8.82 0.64 -5.50
N LEU A 116 9.77 1.34 -4.90
CA LEU A 116 9.66 2.77 -4.65
C LEU A 116 10.65 3.51 -5.54
N ALA A 117 10.16 4.56 -6.19
CA ALA A 117 10.98 5.50 -6.95
C ALA A 117 11.10 6.80 -6.16
N HIS A 118 12.33 7.29 -6.00
CA HIS A 118 12.64 8.52 -5.27
C HIS A 118 13.45 9.48 -6.15
N GLY A 119 13.16 10.78 -6.07
CA GLY A 119 13.89 11.83 -6.79
C GLY A 119 13.06 12.54 -7.85
N PRO A 120 13.59 13.62 -8.45
CA PRO A 120 12.85 14.49 -9.37
C PRO A 120 12.39 13.80 -10.66
N ALA A 121 13.04 12.72 -11.08
CA ALA A 121 12.64 11.95 -12.26
C ALA A 121 11.75 10.73 -11.93
N ALA A 122 11.37 10.53 -10.66
CA ALA A 122 10.63 9.35 -10.23
C ALA A 122 9.28 9.19 -10.94
N GLU A 123 8.52 10.29 -11.11
CA GLU A 123 7.24 10.28 -11.80
C GLU A 123 7.39 9.81 -13.26
N ALA A 124 8.40 10.32 -13.97
CA ALA A 124 8.69 9.93 -15.35
C ALA A 124 9.08 8.45 -15.48
N VAL A 125 9.77 7.90 -14.48
CA VAL A 125 10.14 6.47 -14.44
C VAL A 125 8.93 5.57 -14.21
N VAL A 126 7.99 5.98 -13.36
CA VAL A 126 6.79 5.17 -13.04
C VAL A 126 5.72 5.27 -14.14
N ALA A 127 5.71 6.36 -14.90
CA ALA A 127 4.79 6.56 -16.02
C ALA A 127 5.21 5.87 -17.34
N ALA A 128 6.43 5.34 -17.41
CA ALA A 128 7.01 4.68 -18.60
C ALA A 128 6.62 3.20 -18.69
#